data_AF-A0A7V9K083-F1
#
_entry.id   AF-A0A7V9K083-F1
#
_cell.length_a   1.000
_cell.length_b   1.000
_cell.length_c   1.000
_cell.angle_alpha   90.00
_cell.angle_beta   90.00
_cell.angle_gamma   90.00
#
_symmetry.space_group_name_H-M   'P 1'
#
loop_
_entity.id
_entity.type
_entity.pdbx_description
1 polymer ?
#
loop_
_entity_poly.entity_id
_entity_poly.type
_entity_poly.pdbx_seq_one_letter_code
_entity_poly.pdbx_strand_id
1 'polypeptide(L)'
;MRNFTLVIFFIFSSFWAQTQTWSIRDLAGLTFQNEKKVNSYLSRKGFNYSGVDNVQDTLVTNYSYIAKRKKKTIDSTFRFLNFYAVKNHLGLTYQTSSKEEAESIVHEISAMGFIKPRQVKQDWPQLFQKNDVSIVYTSFFENEDEIHSFRINRNNLPPAAAIRFAEDLLVIQSHEQLRYVYGDRNVKKENYFFSEESSSPCSVLYPNTSQQAIFLWDDTTNYYRLSFVLIGGGLQGESAQGFNEIIGHNTWHLKSGLRTGISIQDLIKKNGKDFNFYGYQSPFFGIIVPETDGNIDFKSTGFKLNCLNCSEAKVLSKEIVSAERAISDNRRLYVNTIILHSSN
;
A
#
# COMPACT_ATOMS: atom_id res chain seq x y z
N MET A 1 -42.12 -44.06 -29.96
CA MET A 1 -41.66 -43.31 -28.77
C MET A 1 -40.13 -43.22 -28.64
N ARG A 2 -39.33 -43.28 -29.74
CA ARG A 2 -37.85 -43.15 -29.69
C ARG A 2 -37.33 -41.81 -30.24
N ASN A 3 -38.19 -41.06 -30.94
CA ASN A 3 -37.84 -39.78 -31.56
C ASN A 3 -38.16 -38.57 -30.66
N PHE A 4 -38.85 -38.77 -29.53
CA PHE A 4 -39.22 -37.68 -28.60
C PHE A 4 -38.12 -37.39 -27.56
N THR A 5 -37.30 -38.39 -27.21
CA THR A 5 -36.19 -38.25 -26.25
C THR A 5 -34.97 -37.52 -26.83
N LEU A 6 -34.73 -37.59 -28.14
CA LEU A 6 -33.64 -36.88 -28.82
C LEU A 6 -33.87 -35.36 -28.89
N VAL A 7 -35.13 -34.91 -28.95
CA VAL A 7 -35.49 -33.49 -28.98
C VAL A 7 -35.27 -32.83 -27.62
N ILE A 8 -35.56 -33.53 -26.52
CA ILE A 8 -35.31 -33.03 -25.16
C ILE A 8 -33.80 -32.90 -24.89
N PHE A 9 -32.98 -33.85 -25.36
CA PHE A 9 -31.52 -33.77 -25.21
C PHE A 9 -30.90 -32.60 -26.03
N PHE A 10 -31.45 -32.31 -27.21
CA PHE A 10 -31.01 -31.15 -28.00
C PHE A 10 -31.43 -29.81 -27.38
N ILE A 11 -32.62 -29.72 -26.78
CA ILE A 11 -33.09 -28.51 -26.09
C ILE A 11 -32.27 -28.24 -24.83
N PHE A 12 -31.85 -29.26 -24.07
CA PHE A 12 -30.96 -29.06 -22.91
C PHE A 12 -29.52 -28.70 -23.30
N SER A 13 -29.04 -29.13 -24.47
CA SER A 13 -27.68 -28.80 -24.95
C SER A 13 -27.53 -27.37 -25.48
N SER A 14 -28.62 -26.70 -25.87
CA SER A 14 -28.59 -25.32 -26.40
C SER A 14 -28.69 -24.22 -25.33
N PHE A 15 -28.91 -24.57 -24.06
CA PHE A 15 -28.86 -23.64 -22.93
C PHE A 15 -27.46 -23.42 -22.34
N TRP A 16 -26.44 -24.16 -22.80
CA TRP A 16 -25.05 -24.01 -22.31
C TRP A 16 -24.18 -23.17 -23.24
N ALA A 17 -24.79 -22.26 -24.00
CA ALA A 17 -24.05 -21.15 -24.54
C ALA A 17 -23.87 -20.08 -23.45
N GLN A 18 -23.15 -20.43 -22.38
CA GLN A 18 -22.67 -19.45 -21.41
C GLN A 18 -21.84 -18.43 -22.19
N THR A 19 -22.35 -17.21 -22.28
CA THR A 19 -21.56 -16.02 -22.54
C THR A 19 -20.32 -16.15 -21.68
N GLN A 20 -19.12 -16.07 -22.26
CA GLN A 20 -17.89 -16.28 -21.51
C GLN A 20 -17.73 -15.13 -20.53
N THR A 21 -18.24 -15.31 -19.31
CA THR A 21 -18.14 -14.35 -18.23
C THR A 21 -16.67 -14.21 -17.85
N TRP A 22 -16.26 -12.98 -17.52
CA TRP A 22 -14.94 -12.73 -16.98
C TRP A 22 -14.87 -13.24 -15.56
N SER A 23 -13.89 -14.09 -15.27
CA SER A 23 -13.56 -14.47 -13.91
C SER A 23 -12.51 -13.51 -13.34
N ILE A 24 -12.52 -13.27 -12.03
CA ILE A 24 -11.45 -12.48 -11.40
C ILE A 24 -10.10 -13.19 -11.53
N ARG A 25 -10.09 -14.52 -11.59
CA ARG A 25 -8.87 -15.30 -11.87
C ARG A 25 -8.29 -14.97 -13.24
N ASP A 26 -9.13 -14.83 -14.26
CA ASP A 26 -8.68 -14.43 -15.60
C ASP A 26 -8.10 -13.01 -15.57
N LEU A 27 -8.83 -12.06 -14.98
CA LEU A 27 -8.42 -10.65 -14.92
C LEU A 27 -7.13 -10.47 -14.13
N ALA A 28 -7.01 -11.09 -12.95
CA ALA A 28 -5.79 -11.07 -12.15
C ALA A 28 -4.65 -11.82 -12.85
N GLY A 29 -4.93 -12.91 -13.57
CA GLY A 29 -3.93 -13.68 -14.31
C GLY A 29 -3.33 -12.93 -15.50
N LEU A 30 -4.09 -12.03 -16.14
CA LEU A 30 -3.59 -11.19 -17.24
C LEU A 30 -2.47 -10.25 -16.80
N THR A 31 -2.49 -9.85 -15.54
CA THR A 31 -1.49 -9.02 -14.87
C THR A 31 -0.10 -9.70 -14.78
N PHE A 32 0.00 -11.00 -15.05
CA PHE A 32 1.25 -11.79 -15.08
C PHE A 32 1.79 -12.04 -16.50
N GLN A 33 1.02 -11.73 -17.53
CA GLN A 33 1.35 -12.12 -18.91
C GLN A 33 2.10 -11.01 -19.63
N ASN A 34 2.97 -11.39 -20.57
CA ASN A 34 3.53 -10.41 -21.50
C ASN A 34 2.47 -9.93 -22.50
N GLU A 35 2.70 -8.76 -23.08
CA GLU A 35 1.76 -8.09 -23.98
C GLU A 35 1.29 -8.98 -25.14
N LYS A 36 2.19 -9.76 -25.75
CA LYS A 36 1.84 -10.68 -26.86
C LYS A 36 0.83 -11.76 -26.42
N LYS A 37 1.03 -12.35 -25.24
CA LYS A 37 0.11 -13.35 -24.68
C LYS A 37 -1.22 -12.72 -24.29
N VAL A 38 -1.19 -11.51 -23.72
CA VAL A 38 -2.38 -10.71 -23.42
C VAL A 38 -3.19 -10.46 -24.70
N ASN A 39 -2.57 -9.89 -25.74
CA ASN A 39 -3.21 -9.61 -27.03
C ASN A 39 -3.87 -10.86 -27.64
N SER A 40 -3.15 -11.98 -27.67
CA SER A 40 -3.69 -13.25 -28.19
C SER A 40 -4.85 -13.78 -27.34
N TYR A 41 -4.77 -13.64 -26.01
CA TYR A 41 -5.86 -14.04 -25.12
C TYR A 41 -7.11 -13.17 -25.31
N LEU A 42 -6.94 -11.85 -25.32
CA LEU A 42 -8.00 -10.86 -25.47
C LEU A 42 -8.71 -10.96 -26.82
N SER A 43 -7.95 -11.13 -27.91
CA SER A 43 -8.54 -11.33 -29.24
C SER A 43 -9.42 -12.59 -29.31
N ARG A 44 -9.01 -13.69 -28.67
CA ARG A 44 -9.83 -14.90 -28.55
C ARG A 44 -11.11 -14.64 -27.74
N LYS A 45 -11.02 -13.82 -26.70
CA LYS A 45 -12.14 -13.35 -25.88
C LYS A 45 -13.01 -12.27 -26.55
N GLY A 46 -12.67 -11.79 -27.75
CA GLY A 46 -13.47 -10.83 -28.51
C GLY A 46 -13.13 -9.36 -28.27
N PHE A 47 -12.04 -9.08 -27.56
CA PHE A 47 -11.51 -7.74 -27.39
C PHE A 47 -10.57 -7.38 -28.53
N ASN A 48 -10.63 -6.13 -28.98
CA ASN A 48 -9.70 -5.57 -29.95
C ASN A 48 -8.91 -4.44 -29.30
N TYR A 49 -7.64 -4.35 -29.67
CA TYR A 49 -6.79 -3.25 -29.29
C TYR A 49 -7.36 -1.94 -29.86
N SER A 50 -7.56 -0.95 -28.99
CA SER A 50 -8.13 0.35 -29.35
C SER A 50 -7.13 1.51 -29.30
N GLY A 51 -5.90 1.27 -28.85
CA GLY A 51 -4.84 2.28 -28.83
C GLY A 51 -3.98 2.26 -27.56
N VAL A 52 -3.01 3.17 -27.51
CA VAL A 52 -2.21 3.48 -26.33
C VAL A 52 -2.33 4.96 -26.05
N ASP A 53 -2.64 5.30 -24.80
CA ASP A 53 -2.64 6.66 -24.29
C ASP A 53 -1.42 6.88 -23.38
N ASN A 54 -0.93 8.11 -23.32
CA ASN A 54 0.07 8.53 -22.35
C ASN A 54 -0.58 9.53 -21.38
N VAL A 55 -0.70 9.13 -20.12
CA VAL A 55 -1.32 9.93 -19.07
C VAL A 55 -0.32 10.11 -17.94
N GLN A 56 0.25 11.31 -17.78
CA GLN A 56 1.12 11.67 -16.64
C GLN A 56 2.22 10.60 -16.40
N ASP A 57 3.02 10.32 -17.43
CA ASP A 57 4.10 9.33 -17.44
C ASP A 57 3.66 7.86 -17.32
N THR A 58 2.36 7.60 -17.50
CA THR A 58 1.78 6.25 -17.52
C THR A 58 1.40 5.87 -18.93
N LEU A 59 1.94 4.76 -19.42
CA LEU A 59 1.47 4.13 -20.65
C LEU A 59 0.22 3.31 -20.33
N VAL A 60 -0.87 3.63 -21.02
CA VAL A 60 -2.16 2.95 -20.87
C VAL A 60 -2.52 2.27 -22.19
N THR A 61 -2.67 0.95 -22.18
CA THR A 61 -3.05 0.16 -23.35
C THR A 61 -4.52 -0.19 -23.27
N ASN A 62 -5.31 0.22 -24.26
CA ASN A 62 -6.77 0.12 -24.24
C ASN A 62 -7.28 -1.02 -25.13
N TYR A 63 -8.33 -1.68 -24.67
CA TYR A 63 -9.04 -2.74 -25.39
C TYR A 63 -10.54 -2.57 -25.24
N SER A 64 -11.25 -2.57 -26.36
CA SER A 64 -12.71 -2.55 -26.39
C SER A 64 -13.26 -3.89 -26.85
N TYR A 65 -14.35 -4.32 -26.23
CA TYR A 65 -15.06 -5.51 -26.67
C TYR A 65 -15.88 -5.18 -27.93
N ILE A 66 -15.71 -6.00 -28.98
CA ILE A 66 -16.55 -5.91 -30.17
C ILE A 66 -17.50 -7.11 -30.18
N ALA A 67 -18.79 -6.83 -29.99
CA ALA A 67 -19.84 -7.83 -30.04
C ALA A 67 -19.79 -8.60 -31.38
N LYS A 68 -19.49 -9.90 -31.33
CA LYS A 68 -19.48 -10.75 -32.53
C LYS A 68 -20.94 -10.99 -32.96
N ARG A 69 -21.34 -10.45 -34.12
CA ARG A 69 -22.68 -10.60 -34.75
C ARG A 69 -23.05 -12.03 -35.19
N LYS A 70 -22.50 -13.08 -34.57
CA LYS A 70 -22.66 -14.49 -35.01
C LYS A 70 -23.94 -15.17 -34.48
N LYS A 71 -24.77 -14.50 -33.67
CA LYS A 71 -26.05 -15.03 -33.16
C LYS A 71 -27.20 -14.04 -33.43
N LYS A 72 -28.44 -14.55 -33.45
CA LYS A 72 -29.69 -13.77 -33.61
C LYS A 72 -29.89 -12.69 -32.53
N THR A 73 -29.15 -12.74 -31.42
CA THR A 73 -29.12 -11.73 -30.36
C THR A 73 -27.78 -11.00 -30.39
N ILE A 74 -27.83 -9.68 -30.52
CA ILE A 74 -26.66 -8.81 -30.41
C ILE A 74 -26.40 -8.61 -28.91
N ASP A 75 -25.22 -8.99 -28.45
CA ASP A 75 -24.72 -8.66 -27.11
C ASP A 75 -24.46 -7.14 -27.06
N SER A 76 -25.32 -6.41 -26.35
CA SER A 76 -25.22 -4.95 -26.19
C SER A 76 -24.46 -4.54 -24.94
N THR A 77 -23.96 -5.50 -24.14
CA THR A 77 -23.22 -5.18 -22.91
C THR A 77 -21.92 -4.48 -23.27
N PHE A 78 -21.74 -3.28 -22.74
CA PHE A 78 -20.49 -2.55 -22.81
C PHE A 78 -19.43 -3.28 -21.99
N ARG A 79 -18.26 -3.52 -22.58
CA ARG A 79 -17.10 -4.03 -21.86
C ARG A 79 -15.84 -3.33 -22.34
N PHE A 80 -15.05 -2.86 -21.39
CA PHE A 80 -13.81 -2.16 -21.66
C PHE A 80 -12.72 -2.65 -20.72
N LEU A 81 -11.50 -2.72 -21.23
CA LEU A 81 -10.37 -3.22 -20.49
C LEU A 81 -9.14 -2.38 -20.83
N ASN A 82 -8.47 -1.85 -19.80
CA ASN A 82 -7.20 -1.16 -19.97
C ASN A 82 -6.13 -1.78 -19.10
N PHE A 83 -4.89 -1.73 -19.57
CA PHE A 83 -3.69 -2.02 -18.78
C PHE A 83 -2.93 -0.74 -18.58
N TYR A 84 -2.32 -0.58 -17.41
CA TYR A 84 -1.44 0.53 -17.14
C TYR A 84 -0.21 0.08 -16.37
N ALA A 85 0.91 0.71 -16.65
CA ALA A 85 2.17 0.50 -15.95
C ALA A 85 2.63 1.83 -15.34
N VAL A 86 2.64 1.91 -14.01
CA VAL A 86 3.09 3.10 -13.26
C VAL A 86 4.26 2.69 -12.39
N LYS A 87 5.47 3.19 -12.68
CA LYS A 87 6.69 2.87 -11.93
C LYS A 87 6.89 1.34 -11.80
N ASN A 88 6.57 0.78 -10.63
CA ASN A 88 6.73 -0.65 -10.27
C ASN A 88 5.40 -1.42 -10.18
N HIS A 89 4.30 -0.83 -10.66
CA HIS A 89 2.96 -1.40 -10.58
C HIS A 89 2.43 -1.71 -11.97
N LEU A 90 1.96 -2.94 -12.14
CA LEU A 90 1.13 -3.32 -13.28
C LEU A 90 -0.30 -3.40 -12.78
N GLY A 91 -1.18 -2.70 -13.48
CA GLY A 91 -2.59 -2.69 -13.18
C GLY A 91 -3.44 -2.89 -14.41
N LEU A 92 -4.69 -3.24 -14.15
CA LEU A 92 -5.72 -3.43 -15.14
C LEU A 92 -7.03 -2.86 -14.62
N THR A 93 -7.76 -2.15 -15.47
CA THR A 93 -9.16 -1.80 -15.20
C THR A 93 -10.04 -2.63 -16.12
N TYR A 94 -11.04 -3.31 -15.56
CA TYR A 94 -12.14 -3.90 -16.30
C TYR A 94 -13.42 -3.13 -16.01
N GLN A 95 -14.17 -2.79 -17.05
CA GLN A 95 -15.46 -2.11 -16.95
C GLN A 95 -16.53 -2.91 -17.67
N THR A 96 -17.73 -2.98 -17.09
CA THR A 96 -18.90 -3.62 -17.70
C THR A 96 -20.18 -2.86 -17.35
N SER A 97 -21.14 -2.81 -18.28
CA SER A 97 -22.49 -2.33 -17.99
C SER A 97 -23.45 -3.43 -17.51
N SER A 98 -23.00 -4.69 -17.43
CA SER A 98 -23.81 -5.79 -16.89
C SER A 98 -23.65 -5.89 -15.38
N LYS A 99 -24.76 -5.69 -14.68
CA LYS A 99 -24.86 -5.89 -13.24
C LYS A 99 -24.60 -7.35 -12.84
N GLU A 100 -25.10 -8.30 -13.62
CA GLU A 100 -24.92 -9.74 -13.37
C GLU A 100 -23.45 -10.15 -13.43
N GLU A 101 -22.69 -9.61 -14.40
CA GLU A 101 -21.24 -9.82 -14.46
C GLU A 101 -20.53 -9.23 -13.25
N ALA A 102 -20.90 -8.00 -12.86
CA ALA A 102 -20.29 -7.33 -11.71
C ALA A 102 -20.54 -8.10 -10.41
N GLU A 103 -21.79 -8.54 -10.16
CA GLU A 103 -22.15 -9.34 -8.99
C GLU A 103 -21.43 -10.69 -8.98
N SER A 104 -21.31 -11.35 -10.13
CA SER A 104 -20.54 -12.59 -10.28
C SER A 104 -19.07 -12.39 -9.92
N ILE A 105 -18.44 -11.30 -10.39
CA ILE A 105 -17.04 -10.98 -10.09
C ILE A 105 -16.86 -10.71 -8.59
N VAL A 106 -17.75 -9.93 -7.97
CA VAL A 106 -17.70 -9.64 -6.52
C VAL A 106 -17.86 -10.92 -5.69
N HIS A 107 -18.75 -11.83 -6.10
CA HIS A 107 -18.91 -13.11 -5.46
C HIS A 107 -17.63 -13.96 -5.56
N GLU A 108 -17.01 -14.01 -6.74
CA GLU A 108 -15.76 -14.74 -6.96
C GLU A 108 -14.60 -14.17 -6.15
N ILE A 109 -14.46 -12.84 -6.08
CA ILE A 109 -13.46 -12.15 -5.24
C ILE A 109 -13.59 -12.62 -3.78
N SER A 110 -14.81 -12.67 -3.27
CA SER A 110 -15.11 -13.12 -1.91
C SER A 110 -14.78 -14.61 -1.73
N ALA A 111 -15.18 -15.46 -2.68
CA ALA A 111 -14.90 -16.89 -2.67
C ALA A 111 -13.39 -17.20 -2.77
N MET A 112 -12.62 -16.32 -3.40
CA MET A 112 -11.16 -16.42 -3.47
C MET A 112 -10.46 -15.95 -2.18
N GLY A 113 -11.20 -15.54 -1.15
CA GLY A 113 -10.64 -15.15 0.15
C GLY A 113 -9.94 -13.81 0.13
N PHE A 114 -10.33 -12.90 -0.77
CA PHE A 114 -9.95 -11.51 -0.63
C PHE A 114 -10.64 -10.91 0.60
N ILE A 115 -9.90 -10.12 1.35
CA ILE A 115 -10.42 -9.42 2.52
C ILE A 115 -11.18 -8.19 2.03
N LYS A 116 -12.43 -8.08 2.47
CA LYS A 116 -13.32 -6.94 2.23
C LYS A 116 -13.23 -5.94 3.41
N PRO A 117 -13.42 -4.63 3.20
CA PRO A 117 -13.48 -3.65 4.28
C PRO A 117 -14.61 -3.99 5.25
N ARG A 118 -14.39 -3.77 6.55
CA ARG A 118 -15.42 -4.01 7.58
C ARG A 118 -16.60 -3.03 7.50
N GLN A 119 -16.39 -1.84 6.93
CA GLN A 119 -17.42 -0.81 6.81
C GLN A 119 -17.27 -0.13 5.45
N VAL A 120 -18.29 -0.27 4.60
CA VAL A 120 -18.41 0.53 3.38
C VAL A 120 -19.82 1.12 3.41
N LYS A 121 -19.94 2.44 3.40
CA LYS A 121 -21.20 3.08 2.98
C LYS A 121 -21.46 2.63 1.55
N GLN A 122 -22.69 2.31 1.20
CA GLN A 122 -23.04 1.66 -0.07
C GLN A 122 -22.47 2.37 -1.33
N ASP A 123 -22.20 3.68 -1.23
CA ASP A 123 -21.71 4.54 -2.32
C ASP A 123 -20.17 4.68 -2.41
N TRP A 124 -19.40 4.02 -1.53
CA TRP A 124 -17.93 4.15 -1.52
C TRP A 124 -17.24 3.03 -2.31
N PRO A 125 -16.05 3.31 -2.91
CA PRO A 125 -15.24 2.28 -3.54
C PRO A 125 -14.99 1.09 -2.58
N GLN A 126 -15.27 -0.12 -3.05
CA GLN A 126 -15.01 -1.35 -2.29
C GLN A 126 -13.59 -1.84 -2.58
N LEU A 127 -12.72 -1.81 -1.56
CA LEU A 127 -11.34 -2.26 -1.67
C LEU A 127 -11.18 -3.70 -1.18
N PHE A 128 -10.84 -4.60 -2.08
CA PHE A 128 -10.52 -5.99 -1.76
C PHE A 128 -9.00 -6.19 -1.79
N GLN A 129 -8.46 -6.92 -0.81
CA GLN A 129 -7.03 -7.17 -0.73
C GLN A 129 -6.72 -8.65 -0.51
N LYS A 130 -5.69 -9.14 -1.20
CA LYS A 130 -5.11 -10.46 -0.95
C LYS A 130 -3.67 -10.49 -1.45
N ASN A 131 -2.75 -10.82 -0.56
CA ASN A 131 -1.32 -10.93 -0.89
C ASN A 131 -0.80 -9.64 -1.54
N ASP A 132 -0.22 -9.75 -2.75
CA ASP A 132 0.31 -8.68 -3.58
C ASP A 132 -0.73 -8.01 -4.49
N VAL A 133 -2.01 -8.39 -4.39
CA VAL A 133 -3.10 -7.91 -5.26
C VAL A 133 -4.11 -7.08 -4.46
N SER A 134 -4.49 -5.93 -5.01
CA SER A 134 -5.65 -5.16 -4.56
C SER A 134 -6.64 -4.94 -5.70
N ILE A 135 -7.93 -4.93 -5.38
CA ILE A 135 -9.00 -4.72 -6.33
C ILE A 135 -9.89 -3.62 -5.77
N VAL A 136 -10.09 -2.55 -6.53
CA VAL A 136 -11.03 -1.48 -6.19
C VAL A 136 -12.24 -1.62 -7.10
N TYR A 137 -13.40 -1.87 -6.52
CA TYR A 137 -14.68 -1.89 -7.22
C TYR A 137 -15.44 -0.58 -6.98
N THR A 138 -15.93 0.02 -8.06
CA THR A 138 -16.79 1.23 -8.05
C THR A 138 -17.90 1.06 -9.07
N SER A 139 -19.08 1.64 -8.82
CA SER A 139 -20.05 1.89 -9.88
C SER A 139 -20.30 3.39 -10.05
N PHE A 140 -20.60 3.81 -11.28
CA PHE A 140 -20.93 5.20 -11.63
C PHE A 140 -21.82 5.20 -12.87
N PHE A 141 -22.54 6.30 -13.13
CA PHE A 141 -23.37 6.44 -14.32
C PHE A 141 -22.60 7.13 -15.45
N GLU A 142 -22.69 6.60 -16.66
CA GLU A 142 -22.16 7.21 -17.89
C GLU A 142 -23.23 7.09 -18.99
N ASN A 143 -23.70 8.22 -19.52
CA ASN A 143 -24.77 8.27 -20.54
C ASN A 143 -26.03 7.45 -20.17
N GLU A 144 -26.51 7.59 -18.94
CA GLU A 144 -27.67 6.86 -18.36
C GLU A 144 -27.44 5.38 -18.03
N ASP A 145 -26.33 4.79 -18.46
CA ASP A 145 -25.95 3.42 -18.11
C ASP A 145 -25.14 3.38 -16.80
N GLU A 146 -25.45 2.43 -15.91
CA GLU A 146 -24.59 2.14 -14.76
C GLU A 146 -23.37 1.33 -15.22
N ILE A 147 -22.18 1.86 -15.00
CA ILE A 147 -20.91 1.23 -15.32
C ILE A 147 -20.26 0.72 -14.04
N HIS A 148 -19.98 -0.58 -14.03
CA HIS A 148 -19.24 -1.27 -12.98
C HIS A 148 -17.77 -1.36 -13.35
N SER A 149 -16.89 -0.84 -12.50
CA SER A 149 -15.45 -0.74 -12.74
C SER A 149 -14.65 -1.49 -11.67
N PHE A 150 -13.76 -2.36 -12.11
CA PHE A 150 -12.85 -3.15 -11.30
C PHE A 150 -11.41 -2.76 -11.64
N ARG A 151 -10.76 -2.01 -10.75
CA ARG A 151 -9.34 -1.67 -10.87
C ARG A 151 -8.50 -2.64 -10.08
N ILE A 152 -7.79 -3.51 -10.77
CA ILE A 152 -6.92 -4.54 -10.22
C ILE A 152 -5.49 -4.02 -10.27
N ASN A 153 -4.87 -3.86 -9.11
CA ASN A 153 -3.47 -3.50 -8.98
C ASN A 153 -2.70 -4.69 -8.45
N ARG A 154 -1.53 -4.93 -9.04
CA ARG A 154 -0.58 -5.88 -8.51
C ARG A 154 0.74 -5.19 -8.22
N ASN A 155 1.22 -5.39 -6.99
CA ASN A 155 2.48 -4.83 -6.54
C ASN A 155 3.57 -5.89 -6.70
N ASN A 156 4.67 -5.53 -7.37
CA ASN A 156 5.83 -6.40 -7.42
C ASN A 156 6.60 -6.29 -6.11
N LEU A 157 6.24 -7.12 -5.13
CA LEU A 157 6.85 -7.09 -3.80
C LEU A 157 8.14 -7.92 -3.77
N PRO A 158 9.25 -7.37 -3.26
CA PRO A 158 10.47 -8.14 -3.07
C PRO A 158 10.25 -9.23 -2.01
N PRO A 159 10.93 -10.38 -2.10
CA PRO A 159 10.94 -11.35 -1.01
C PRO A 159 11.58 -10.74 0.23
N ALA A 160 11.19 -11.20 1.43
CA ALA A 160 11.70 -10.65 2.69
C ALA A 160 13.24 -10.59 2.77
N ALA A 161 13.94 -11.60 2.24
CA ALA A 161 15.40 -11.65 2.23
C ALA A 161 16.08 -10.57 1.34
N ALA A 162 15.33 -9.95 0.44
CA ALA A 162 15.82 -8.86 -0.41
C ALA A 162 15.62 -7.47 0.22
N ILE A 163 14.79 -7.35 1.26
CA ILE A 163 14.59 -6.10 2.01
C ILE A 163 15.72 -5.99 3.03
N ARG A 164 16.68 -5.09 2.78
CA ARG A 164 17.89 -4.96 3.60
C ARG A 164 17.93 -3.66 4.38
N PHE A 165 17.40 -2.60 3.78
CA PHE A 165 17.39 -1.26 4.35
C PHE A 165 15.99 -0.86 4.75
N ALA A 166 15.90 0.07 5.69
CA ALA A 166 14.63 0.59 6.16
C ALA A 166 13.78 1.20 5.03
N GLU A 167 14.41 1.88 4.07
CA GLU A 167 13.73 2.47 2.91
C GLU A 167 13.10 1.41 1.99
N ASP A 168 13.62 0.18 1.99
CA ASP A 168 13.05 -0.90 1.20
C ASP A 168 11.66 -1.34 1.72
N LEU A 169 11.31 -1.00 2.97
CA LEU A 169 9.98 -1.23 3.53
C LEU A 169 8.90 -0.36 2.90
N LEU A 170 9.26 0.78 2.28
CA LEU A 170 8.31 1.72 1.67
C LEU A 170 7.60 1.15 0.43
N VAL A 171 8.07 0.04 -0.14
CA VAL A 171 7.39 -0.65 -1.24
C VAL A 171 6.07 -1.29 -0.79
N ILE A 172 5.89 -1.49 0.52
CA ILE A 172 4.74 -2.18 1.09
C ILE A 172 3.62 -1.18 1.35
N GLN A 173 2.48 -1.38 0.69
CA GLN A 173 1.38 -0.41 0.63
C GLN A 173 0.11 -0.88 1.37
N SER A 174 0.16 -2.04 2.01
CA SER A 174 -0.93 -2.52 2.86
C SER A 174 -0.48 -3.51 3.93
N HIS A 175 -1.33 -3.71 4.94
CA HIS A 175 -1.15 -4.78 5.93
C HIS A 175 -1.13 -6.18 5.31
N GLU A 176 -1.98 -6.46 4.32
CA GLU A 176 -2.01 -7.76 3.65
C GLU A 176 -0.72 -8.04 2.88
N GLN A 177 -0.08 -6.99 2.34
CA GLN A 177 1.23 -7.10 1.71
C GLN A 177 2.34 -7.39 2.74
N LEU A 178 2.28 -6.76 3.93
CA LEU A 178 3.20 -7.09 5.03
C LEU A 178 3.09 -8.57 5.41
N ARG A 179 1.86 -9.05 5.63
CA ARG A 179 1.58 -10.44 5.98
C ARG A 179 2.07 -11.42 4.92
N TYR A 180 1.89 -11.07 3.64
CA TYR A 180 2.36 -11.88 2.53
C TYR A 180 3.89 -11.99 2.46
N VAL A 181 4.60 -10.87 2.66
CA VAL A 181 6.07 -10.83 2.58
C VAL A 181 6.73 -11.48 3.80
N TYR A 182 6.24 -11.18 5.00
CA TYR A 182 6.90 -11.55 6.26
C TYR A 182 6.22 -12.70 7.02
N GLY A 183 5.00 -13.09 6.63
CA GLY A 183 4.20 -14.11 7.28
C GLY A 183 3.40 -13.60 8.48
N ASP A 184 2.23 -14.20 8.68
CA ASP A 184 1.24 -13.80 9.70
C ASP A 184 1.79 -13.73 11.12
N ARG A 185 2.70 -14.63 11.49
CA ARG A 185 3.29 -14.68 12.83
C ARG A 185 4.15 -13.45 13.16
N ASN A 186 4.63 -12.75 12.14
CA ASN A 186 5.56 -11.64 12.27
C ASN A 186 4.89 -10.27 12.15
N VAL A 187 3.59 -10.22 11.85
CA VAL A 187 2.87 -8.97 11.57
C VAL A 187 1.60 -8.91 12.42
N LYS A 188 1.41 -7.81 13.15
CA LYS A 188 0.21 -7.59 13.98
C LYS A 188 -0.46 -6.27 13.64
N LYS A 189 -1.79 -6.23 13.78
CA LYS A 189 -2.56 -4.98 13.83
C LYS A 189 -2.61 -4.51 15.28
N GLU A 190 -2.26 -3.27 15.53
CA GLU A 190 -2.24 -2.66 16.87
C GLU A 190 -2.63 -1.19 16.76
N ASN A 191 -2.75 -0.51 17.89
CA ASN A 191 -2.78 0.95 17.94
C ASN A 191 -1.39 1.50 18.29
N TYR A 192 -0.95 2.50 17.53
CA TYR A 192 0.22 3.30 17.88
C TYR A 192 -0.25 4.53 18.67
N PHE A 193 0.33 4.76 19.84
CA PHE A 193 0.00 5.91 20.68
C PHE A 193 1.01 7.04 20.42
N PHE A 194 0.52 8.18 19.93
CA PHE A 194 1.29 9.42 19.83
C PHE A 194 1.32 10.17 21.17
N SER A 195 0.23 10.05 21.92
CA SER A 195 0.06 10.54 23.29
C SER A 195 -1.02 9.70 23.99
N GLU A 196 -1.32 10.00 25.26
CA GLU A 196 -2.40 9.33 26.00
C GLU A 196 -3.78 9.50 25.33
N GLU A 197 -3.99 10.64 24.66
CA GLU A 197 -5.27 10.99 24.01
C GLU A 197 -5.27 10.75 22.51
N SER A 198 -4.09 10.51 21.90
CA SER A 198 -3.94 10.38 20.45
C SER A 198 -3.34 9.03 20.10
N SER A 199 -4.11 8.22 19.39
CA SER A 199 -3.65 6.96 18.82
C SER A 199 -4.13 6.78 17.40
N SER A 200 -3.46 5.91 16.64
CA SER A 200 -3.86 5.54 15.29
C SER A 200 -3.68 4.04 15.05
N PRO A 201 -4.65 3.36 14.39
CA PRO A 201 -4.48 1.99 13.94
C PRO A 201 -3.26 1.84 13.04
N CYS A 202 -2.42 0.86 13.33
CA CYS A 202 -1.14 0.65 12.68
C CYS A 202 -0.88 -0.84 12.42
N SER A 203 0.22 -1.14 11.74
CA SER A 203 0.74 -2.51 11.66
C SER A 203 2.15 -2.58 12.19
N VAL A 204 2.40 -3.57 13.04
CA VAL A 204 3.70 -3.78 13.67
C VAL A 204 4.34 -5.02 13.04
N LEU A 205 5.50 -4.83 12.41
CA LEU A 205 6.37 -5.89 11.94
C LEU A 205 7.35 -6.27 13.06
N TYR A 206 7.53 -7.57 13.30
CA TYR A 206 8.38 -8.14 14.35
C TYR A 206 8.20 -7.47 15.74
N PRO A 207 6.97 -7.50 16.30
CA PRO A 207 6.65 -6.82 17.56
C PRO A 207 7.57 -7.31 18.70
N ASN A 208 8.03 -6.38 19.54
CA ASN A 208 8.91 -6.60 20.69
C ASN A 208 10.26 -7.25 20.33
N THR A 209 10.82 -6.90 19.16
CA THR A 209 12.16 -7.35 18.74
C THR A 209 13.02 -6.17 18.29
N SER A 210 14.32 -6.39 18.13
CA SER A 210 15.22 -5.41 17.53
C SER A 210 14.95 -5.14 16.03
N GLN A 211 14.06 -5.90 15.39
CA GLN A 211 13.62 -5.68 14.01
C GLN A 211 12.24 -5.00 13.93
N GLN A 212 11.73 -4.45 15.03
CA GLN A 212 10.41 -3.85 15.04
C GLN A 212 10.32 -2.67 14.08
N ALA A 213 9.26 -2.63 13.27
CA ALA A 213 8.90 -1.46 12.45
C ALA A 213 7.38 -1.25 12.52
N ILE A 214 6.96 0.01 12.64
CA ILE A 214 5.53 0.36 12.73
C ILE A 214 5.12 1.08 11.45
N PHE A 215 4.09 0.57 10.80
CA PHE A 215 3.50 1.11 9.58
C PHE A 215 2.21 1.84 9.93
N LEU A 216 2.15 3.12 9.60
CA LEU A 216 0.95 3.94 9.71
C LEU A 216 0.34 4.18 8.34
N TRP A 217 -0.98 4.06 8.27
CA TRP A 217 -1.73 4.03 7.01
C TRP A 217 -2.59 5.29 6.88
N ASP A 218 -2.70 5.83 5.67
CA ASP A 218 -3.64 6.92 5.38
C ASP A 218 -5.09 6.41 5.46
N ASP A 219 -5.34 5.18 4.98
CA ASP A 219 -6.60 4.46 5.19
C ASP A 219 -6.45 3.48 6.36
N THR A 220 -6.75 3.98 7.57
CA THR A 220 -6.68 3.21 8.82
C THR A 220 -7.78 2.15 8.94
N THR A 221 -8.88 2.30 8.20
CA THR A 221 -9.99 1.31 8.21
C THR A 221 -9.55 0.04 7.48
N ASN A 222 -8.88 0.21 6.34
CA ASN A 222 -8.45 -0.90 5.50
C ASN A 222 -6.97 -1.25 5.67
N TYR A 223 -6.21 -0.50 6.47
CA TYR A 223 -4.76 -0.63 6.62
C TYR A 223 -4.07 -0.57 5.25
N TYR A 224 -4.40 0.46 4.47
CA TYR A 224 -4.00 0.66 3.08
C TYR A 224 -3.44 2.07 2.84
N ARG A 225 -2.59 2.21 1.82
CA ARG A 225 -1.83 3.43 1.49
C ARG A 225 -0.91 3.81 2.64
N LEU A 226 0.36 3.45 2.49
CA LEU A 226 1.35 3.73 3.52
C LEU A 226 1.51 5.24 3.66
N SER A 227 1.36 5.73 4.88
CA SER A 227 1.65 7.12 5.23
C SER A 227 3.13 7.25 5.55
N PHE A 228 3.58 6.54 6.59
CA PHE A 228 4.97 6.50 7.00
C PHE A 228 5.31 5.26 7.83
N VAL A 229 6.61 4.96 7.91
CA VAL A 229 7.18 3.88 8.72
C VAL A 229 7.98 4.48 9.87
N LEU A 230 7.76 3.99 11.08
CA LEU A 230 8.52 4.34 12.28
C LEU A 230 9.47 3.21 12.67
N ILE A 231 10.72 3.58 12.95
CA ILE A 231 11.79 2.68 13.36
C ILE A 231 12.45 3.28 14.59
N GLY A 232 12.49 2.57 15.72
CA GLY A 232 12.95 3.17 16.97
C GLY A 232 13.02 2.20 18.15
N GLY A 233 13.69 2.66 19.22
CA GLY A 233 13.91 1.89 20.45
C GLY A 233 12.84 2.06 21.55
N GLY A 234 11.85 2.93 21.33
CA GLY A 234 10.80 3.26 22.31
C GLY A 234 9.45 3.53 21.66
N LEU A 235 9.11 2.74 20.64
CA LEU A 235 7.84 2.88 19.94
C LEU A 235 6.70 2.31 20.79
N GLN A 236 5.74 3.16 21.16
CA GLN A 236 4.59 2.81 21.99
C GLN A 236 3.48 2.13 21.16
N GLY A 237 3.75 0.93 20.65
CA GLY A 237 2.68 0.04 20.22
C GLY A 237 1.89 -0.47 21.43
N GLU A 238 0.63 -0.87 21.23
CA GLU A 238 -0.18 -1.51 22.28
C GLU A 238 0.55 -2.72 22.90
N SER A 239 1.28 -3.49 22.10
CA SER A 239 2.13 -4.60 22.58
C SER A 239 3.33 -4.19 23.44
N ALA A 240 3.67 -2.90 23.48
CA ALA A 240 4.72 -2.33 24.33
C ALA A 240 4.19 -1.82 25.68
N GLN A 241 2.87 -1.79 25.91
CA GLN A 241 2.30 -1.46 27.22
C GLN A 241 2.69 -2.55 28.24
N GLY A 242 3.62 -2.21 29.15
CA GLY A 242 4.19 -3.14 30.14
C GLY A 242 5.55 -3.75 29.75
N PHE A 243 6.06 -3.46 28.56
CA PHE A 243 7.43 -3.80 28.16
C PHE A 243 8.37 -2.68 28.60
N ASN A 244 9.03 -2.86 29.76
CA ASN A 244 9.93 -1.86 30.36
C ASN A 244 11.34 -1.85 29.75
N GLU A 245 11.63 -2.72 28.79
CA GLU A 245 12.91 -2.72 28.10
C GLU A 245 12.85 -1.74 26.93
N ILE A 246 13.71 -0.73 26.96
CA ILE A 246 14.04 0.04 25.76
C ILE A 246 14.55 -0.99 24.75
N ILE A 247 13.94 -1.09 23.56
CA ILE A 247 14.46 -1.93 22.48
C ILE A 247 15.81 -1.34 22.11
N GLY A 248 16.86 -1.89 22.73
CA GLY A 248 18.12 -1.18 22.96
C GLY A 248 18.77 -0.69 21.68
N HIS A 249 18.62 -1.41 20.57
CA HIS A 249 19.09 -0.98 19.26
C HIS A 249 18.26 -1.65 18.16
N ASN A 250 17.51 -0.86 17.39
CA ASN A 250 16.84 -1.35 16.21
C ASN A 250 17.87 -1.68 15.11
N THR A 251 17.74 -2.84 14.45
CA THR A 251 18.70 -3.30 13.45
C THR A 251 18.46 -2.71 12.06
N TRP A 252 17.29 -2.12 11.83
CA TRP A 252 17.02 -1.39 10.59
C TRP A 252 17.96 -0.20 10.49
N HIS A 253 18.56 -0.05 9.33
CA HIS A 253 19.44 1.07 9.00
C HIS A 253 19.08 1.58 7.61
N LEU A 254 19.37 2.86 7.40
CA LEU A 254 19.20 3.54 6.14
C LEU A 254 20.32 3.15 5.17
N LYS A 255 20.08 3.32 3.87
CA LYS A 255 21.11 3.12 2.81
C LYS A 255 22.34 4.00 3.02
N SER A 256 22.15 5.16 3.66
CA SER A 256 23.21 6.08 4.10
C SER A 256 24.03 5.57 5.30
N GLY A 257 23.65 4.44 5.90
CA GLY A 257 24.23 3.90 7.12
C GLY A 257 23.76 4.61 8.40
N LEU A 258 22.79 5.52 8.31
CA LEU A 258 22.12 6.11 9.48
C LEU A 258 21.24 5.07 10.17
N ARG A 259 21.19 5.11 11.51
CA ARG A 259 20.43 4.17 12.34
C ARG A 259 20.05 4.81 13.67
N THR A 260 19.14 4.17 14.39
CA THR A 260 18.81 4.55 15.77
C THR A 260 20.03 4.40 16.69
N GLY A 261 20.14 5.25 17.69
CA GLY A 261 21.25 5.29 18.65
C GLY A 261 22.45 6.13 18.20
N ILE A 262 22.48 6.64 16.96
CA ILE A 262 23.53 7.56 16.52
C ILE A 262 23.48 8.84 17.36
N SER A 263 24.65 9.28 17.84
CA SER A 263 24.77 10.52 18.61
C SER A 263 24.48 11.75 17.75
N ILE A 264 24.01 12.84 18.34
CA ILE A 264 23.80 14.09 17.60
C ILE A 264 25.10 14.62 16.98
N GLN A 265 26.26 14.37 17.62
CA GLN A 265 27.58 14.74 17.11
C GLN A 265 27.91 13.99 15.81
N ASP A 266 27.69 12.67 15.79
CA ASP A 266 27.88 11.85 14.59
C ASP A 266 26.89 12.23 13.48
N LEU A 267 25.66 12.61 13.85
CA LEU A 267 24.65 13.06 12.90
C LEU A 267 25.04 14.37 12.23
N ILE A 268 25.53 15.37 12.98
CA ILE A 268 26.09 16.61 12.42
C ILE A 268 27.27 16.29 11.50
N LYS A 269 28.19 15.43 11.94
CA LYS A 269 29.36 15.04 11.13
C LYS A 269 28.95 14.41 9.80
N LYS A 270 27.92 13.57 9.79
CA LYS A 270 27.38 12.96 8.57
C LYS A 270 26.63 13.98 7.71
N ASN A 271 25.85 14.88 8.32
CA ASN A 271 25.16 15.95 7.63
C ASN A 271 26.13 16.98 7.01
N GLY A 272 27.30 17.17 7.62
CA GLY A 272 28.31 18.14 7.19
C GLY A 272 28.00 19.59 7.59
N LYS A 273 26.86 19.84 8.23
CA LYS A 273 26.42 21.15 8.74
C LYS A 273 25.56 21.00 9.98
N ASP A 274 25.46 22.08 10.76
CA ASP A 274 24.48 22.20 11.84
C ASP A 274 23.05 22.07 11.30
N PHE A 275 22.12 21.71 12.18
CA PHE A 275 20.69 21.61 11.90
C PHE A 275 19.90 21.95 13.16
N ASN A 276 18.61 22.23 12.98
CA ASN A 276 17.72 22.60 14.07
C ASN A 276 16.79 21.46 14.47
N PHE A 277 16.35 21.44 15.72
CA PHE A 277 15.33 20.53 16.22
C PHE A 277 14.42 21.24 17.23
N TYR A 278 13.23 20.69 17.43
CA TYR A 278 12.24 21.27 18.34
C TYR A 278 12.58 20.98 19.82
N GLY A 279 12.58 22.02 20.66
CA GLY A 279 12.80 21.92 22.11
C GLY A 279 11.50 21.77 22.92
N TYR A 280 11.58 21.87 24.25
CA TYR A 280 10.50 21.56 25.19
C TYR A 280 9.26 22.45 25.08
N GLN A 281 9.41 23.64 24.49
CA GLN A 281 8.27 24.54 24.26
C GLN A 281 7.46 24.16 23.02
N SER A 282 7.93 23.21 22.21
CA SER A 282 7.22 22.74 21.02
C SER A 282 6.49 21.41 21.29
N PRO A 283 5.27 21.22 20.75
CA PRO A 283 4.60 19.93 20.78
C PRO A 283 5.35 18.85 19.98
N PHE A 284 6.31 19.24 19.14
CA PHE A 284 7.13 18.35 18.32
C PHE A 284 8.50 18.06 18.95
N PHE A 285 8.62 18.16 20.27
CA PHE A 285 9.89 18.00 21.01
C PHE A 285 10.75 16.83 20.49
N GLY A 286 12.02 17.15 20.22
CA GLY A 286 13.05 16.24 19.75
C GLY A 286 13.02 15.98 18.23
N ILE A 287 11.96 16.36 17.50
CA ILE A 287 11.92 16.19 16.05
C ILE A 287 12.89 17.18 15.38
N ILE A 288 13.71 16.70 14.45
CA ILE A 288 14.57 17.55 13.61
C ILE A 288 13.69 18.37 12.67
N VAL A 289 13.99 19.66 12.52
CA VAL A 289 13.26 20.56 11.63
C VAL A 289 13.45 20.09 10.17
N PRO A 290 12.38 19.98 9.36
CA PRO A 290 12.50 19.46 7.99
C PRO A 290 13.23 20.44 7.04
N GLU A 291 14.54 20.30 6.93
CA GLU A 291 15.42 21.14 6.10
C GLU A 291 16.36 20.30 5.20
N THR A 292 16.90 20.92 4.16
CA THR A 292 17.73 20.24 3.13
C THR A 292 19.11 20.88 2.97
N ASP A 293 19.60 21.53 4.01
CA ASP A 293 20.76 22.41 3.90
C ASP A 293 22.10 21.66 3.99
N GLY A 294 22.09 20.35 4.29
CA GLY A 294 23.27 19.47 4.38
C GLY A 294 23.19 18.21 3.52
N ASN A 295 24.00 17.20 3.85
CA ASN A 295 24.06 15.91 3.14
C ASN A 295 22.87 14.98 3.44
N ILE A 296 22.08 15.27 4.47
CA ILE A 296 20.90 14.50 4.84
C ILE A 296 19.66 15.32 4.45
N ASP A 297 18.74 14.68 3.74
CA ASP A 297 17.43 15.25 3.44
C ASP A 297 16.47 14.98 4.61
N PHE A 298 16.35 15.96 5.51
CA PHE A 298 15.45 15.88 6.66
C PHE A 298 13.98 16.10 6.29
N LYS A 299 13.64 16.38 5.02
CA LYS A 299 12.25 16.43 4.54
C LYS A 299 11.73 15.06 4.16
N SER A 300 12.53 14.26 3.47
CA SER A 300 12.14 12.89 3.11
C SER A 300 12.30 11.89 4.27
N THR A 301 13.26 12.15 5.18
CA THR A 301 13.51 11.32 6.35
C THR A 301 13.47 12.14 7.63
N GLY A 302 12.45 11.91 8.46
CA GLY A 302 12.34 12.52 9.77
C GLY A 302 13.17 11.78 10.83
N PHE A 303 13.67 12.53 11.81
CA PHE A 303 14.35 11.95 12.97
C PHE A 303 13.80 12.57 14.25
N LYS A 304 13.56 11.74 15.27
CA LYS A 304 13.25 12.18 16.63
C LYS A 304 14.42 11.84 17.55
N LEU A 305 14.95 12.86 18.18
CA LEU A 305 16.01 12.78 19.17
C LEU A 305 15.43 12.46 20.55
N ASN A 306 16.20 11.73 21.35
CA ASN A 306 15.99 11.62 22.78
C ASN A 306 17.25 12.09 23.52
N CYS A 307 17.11 12.44 24.80
CA CYS A 307 18.14 13.08 25.59
C CYS A 307 18.41 12.31 26.88
N LEU A 308 19.67 12.04 27.18
CA LEU A 308 20.08 11.41 28.44
C LEU A 308 20.27 12.50 29.51
N ASN A 309 19.48 12.43 30.59
CA ASN A 309 19.58 13.32 31.77
C ASN A 309 19.42 14.81 31.45
N CYS A 310 18.36 15.19 30.72
CA CYS A 310 18.16 16.56 30.24
C CYS A 310 16.99 17.31 30.89
N SER A 311 16.47 16.82 32.02
CA SER A 311 15.31 17.36 32.73
C SER A 311 15.40 18.85 33.08
N GLU A 312 16.60 19.42 33.16
CA GLU A 312 16.84 20.83 33.55
C GLU A 312 17.61 21.63 32.49
N ALA A 313 17.67 21.14 31.25
CA ALA A 313 18.47 21.77 30.21
C ALA A 313 17.83 23.06 29.69
N LYS A 314 18.26 24.23 30.20
CA LYS A 314 17.81 25.56 29.74
C LYS A 314 17.93 25.74 28.23
N VAL A 315 18.94 25.13 27.60
CA VAL A 315 19.11 25.18 26.14
C VAL A 315 17.95 24.53 25.38
N LEU A 316 17.34 23.50 25.97
CA LEU A 316 16.18 22.79 25.41
C LEU A 316 14.85 23.48 25.72
N SER A 317 14.81 24.45 26.64
CA SER A 317 13.61 25.21 26.97
C SER A 317 13.20 26.22 25.89
N LYS A 318 13.81 26.20 24.71
CA LYS A 318 13.40 27.02 23.55
C LYS A 318 12.47 26.21 22.65
N GLU A 319 11.73 26.90 21.78
CA GLU A 319 10.93 26.23 20.75
C GLU A 319 11.80 25.52 19.70
N ILE A 320 12.85 26.18 19.22
CA ILE A 320 13.81 25.64 18.24
C ILE A 320 15.23 25.75 18.82
N VAL A 321 16.01 24.68 18.65
CA VAL A 321 17.35 24.51 19.20
C VAL A 321 18.31 24.05 18.11
N SER A 322 19.47 24.71 18.00
CA SER A 322 20.57 24.27 17.12
C SER A 322 21.28 23.06 17.74
N ALA A 323 21.64 22.09 16.91
CA ALA A 323 22.32 20.87 17.31
C ALA A 323 23.73 21.16 17.88
N GLU A 324 24.50 22.04 17.22
CA GLU A 324 25.79 22.51 17.74
C GLU A 324 25.65 23.20 19.10
N ARG A 325 24.61 24.03 19.27
CA ARG A 325 24.37 24.69 20.56
C ARG A 325 24.05 23.69 21.66
N ALA A 326 23.23 22.67 21.38
CA ALA A 326 22.95 21.62 22.35
C ALA A 326 24.21 20.83 22.74
N ILE A 327 25.09 20.55 21.78
CA ILE A 327 26.39 19.89 22.05
C ILE A 327 27.28 20.78 22.92
N SER A 328 27.36 22.08 22.62
CA SER A 328 28.16 23.04 23.39
C SER A 328 27.70 23.15 24.85
N ASP A 329 26.40 22.93 25.12
CA ASP A 329 25.82 22.83 26.47
C ASP A 329 25.94 21.43 27.09
N ASN A 330 26.80 20.57 26.54
CA ASN A 330 27.09 19.21 27.00
C ASN A 330 25.85 18.29 27.05
N ARG A 331 24.91 18.47 26.12
CA ARG A 331 23.73 17.62 26.01
C ARG A 331 24.01 16.34 25.24
N ARG A 332 23.61 15.21 25.84
CA ARG A 332 23.77 13.87 25.27
C ARG A 332 22.49 13.48 24.53
N LEU A 333 22.37 13.97 23.31
CA LEU A 333 21.26 13.68 22.40
C LEU A 333 21.64 12.56 21.43
N TYR A 334 20.66 11.72 21.08
CA TYR A 334 20.83 10.64 20.12
C TYR A 334 19.53 10.39 19.34
N VAL A 335 19.64 9.79 18.15
CA VAL A 335 18.48 9.40 17.33
C VAL A 335 17.71 8.28 18.00
N ASN A 336 16.49 8.55 18.46
CA ASN A 336 15.63 7.54 19.06
C ASN A 336 14.67 6.90 18.05
N THR A 337 14.15 7.72 17.12
CA THR A 337 13.22 7.27 16.08
C THR A 337 13.62 7.82 14.73
N ILE A 338 13.50 7.00 13.70
CA ILE A 338 13.56 7.36 12.28
C ILE A 338 12.14 7.26 11.72
N ILE A 339 11.73 8.26 10.95
CA ILE A 339 10.43 8.39 10.32
C ILE A 339 10.65 8.41 8.80
N LEU A 340 10.14 7.40 8.12
CA LEU A 340 10.25 7.30 6.66
C LEU A 340 8.91 7.61 6.03
N HIS A 341 8.85 8.69 5.26
CA HIS A 341 7.64 9.11 4.57
C HIS A 341 7.48 8.34 3.27
N SER A 342 6.26 7.82 3.02
CA SER A 342 5.92 7.29 1.71
C SER A 342 5.86 8.45 0.72
N SER A 343 6.64 8.36 -0.35
CA SER A 343 6.55 9.31 -1.46
C SER A 343 5.33 8.93 -2.30
N ASN A 344 4.16 9.50 -1.97
CA ASN A 344 2.97 9.35 -2.81
C ASN A 344 3.20 10.01 -4.18
#